data_AF-A0A2W5H6M4-F1
#
_entry.id   AF-A0A2W5H6M4-F1
#
_cell.length_a   1.000
_cell.length_b   1.000
_cell.length_c   1.000
_cell.angle_alpha   90.00
_cell.angle_beta   90.00
_cell.angle_gamma   90.00
#
_symmetry.space_group_name_H-M   'P 1'
#
loop_
_entity.id
_entity.type
_entity.pdbx_description
1 polymer ?
#
loop_
_entity_poly.entity_id
_entity_poly.type
_entity_poly.pdbx_seq_one_letter_code
_entity_poly.pdbx_strand_id
1 'polypeptide(L)'
;ERLSRDLGKLGRKESFANRMRKAAGLSAVKVGLLREIFPDIAAMPDDFVAARIKHAEIPLLRTRPIAEAISSAGGIAWSGLDENYMLKSIPGIFAAGEMLDWEAPTGGYLLTACFATGKAAAKGMAEWLEGSA
;
A
#
# COMPACT_ATOMS: atom_id res chain seq x y z
N GLU A 1 -26.12 -10.99 -5.74
CA GLU A 1 -27.52 -11.44 -5.59
C GLU A 1 -28.36 -10.62 -4.60
N ARG A 2 -28.05 -10.60 -3.29
CA ARG A 2 -28.85 -9.81 -2.31
C ARG A 2 -29.00 -8.34 -2.72
N LEU A 3 -27.88 -7.69 -3.01
CA LEU A 3 -27.82 -6.26 -3.31
C LEU A 3 -28.65 -5.86 -4.54
N SER A 4 -28.55 -6.63 -5.62
CA SER A 4 -29.37 -6.41 -6.83
C SER A 4 -30.87 -6.53 -6.51
N ARG A 5 -31.25 -7.57 -5.75
CA ARG A 5 -32.64 -7.78 -5.33
C ARG A 5 -33.18 -6.62 -4.51
N ASP A 6 -32.38 -6.12 -3.55
CA ASP A 6 -32.80 -5.01 -2.69
C ASP A 6 -32.91 -3.69 -3.47
N LEU A 7 -32.03 -3.48 -4.46
CA LEU A 7 -32.12 -2.35 -5.39
C LEU A 7 -33.36 -2.42 -6.29
N GLY A 8 -33.68 -3.61 -6.79
CA GLY A 8 -34.86 -3.85 -7.64
C GLY A 8 -36.19 -3.68 -6.92
N LYS A 9 -36.24 -3.93 -5.61
CA LYS A 9 -37.43 -3.65 -4.78
C LYS A 9 -37.73 -2.15 -4.65
N LEU A 10 -36.71 -1.30 -4.74
CA LEU A 10 -36.87 0.15 -4.66
C LEU A 10 -37.11 0.74 -6.04
N GLY A 11 -38.36 1.11 -6.33
CA GLY A 11 -38.76 1.67 -7.61
C GLY A 11 -38.02 2.98 -7.97
N ARG A 12 -37.98 3.29 -9.28
CA ARG A 12 -37.29 4.47 -9.85
C ARG A 12 -37.92 5.83 -9.48
N LYS A 13 -39.01 5.86 -8.71
CA LYS A 13 -39.60 7.09 -8.16
C LYS A 13 -38.73 7.72 -7.06
N GLU A 14 -37.93 6.90 -6.38
CA GLU A 14 -36.95 7.38 -5.40
C GLU A 14 -35.68 7.83 -6.12
N SER A 15 -35.07 8.91 -5.61
CA SER A 15 -33.78 9.35 -6.13
C SER A 15 -32.73 8.24 -6.00
N PHE A 16 -31.76 8.20 -6.93
CA PHE A 16 -30.68 7.21 -6.87
C PHE A 16 -29.96 7.21 -5.51
N ALA A 17 -29.71 8.39 -4.92
CA ALA A 17 -29.10 8.51 -3.60
C ALA A 17 -29.97 7.86 -2.49
N ASN A 18 -31.29 8.06 -2.52
CA ASN A 18 -32.20 7.40 -1.59
C ASN A 18 -32.25 5.88 -1.80
N ARG A 19 -32.22 5.42 -3.05
CA ARG A 19 -32.16 3.99 -3.38
C ARG A 19 -30.88 3.36 -2.82
N MET A 20 -29.73 3.97 -3.05
CA MET A 20 -28.44 3.49 -2.50
C MET A 20 -28.43 3.47 -0.98
N ARG A 21 -28.95 4.51 -0.32
CA ARG A 21 -29.02 4.56 1.14
C ARG A 21 -29.93 3.46 1.71
N LYS A 22 -31.12 3.27 1.14
CA LYS A 22 -32.14 2.34 1.64
C LYS A 22 -31.82 0.87 1.33
N ALA A 23 -31.34 0.55 0.12
CA ALA A 23 -31.05 -0.83 -0.28
C ALA A 23 -29.61 -1.28 -0.01
N ALA A 24 -28.63 -0.38 -0.12
CA ALA A 24 -27.21 -0.71 -0.02
C ALA A 24 -26.55 -0.19 1.28
N GLY A 25 -27.22 0.65 2.06
CA GLY A 25 -26.65 1.27 3.26
C GLY A 25 -25.51 2.23 2.96
N LEU A 26 -25.41 2.75 1.73
CA LEU A 26 -24.33 3.66 1.34
C LEU A 26 -24.63 5.09 1.83
N SER A 27 -23.63 5.71 2.45
CA SER A 27 -23.68 7.14 2.79
C SER A 27 -23.56 8.00 1.53
N ALA A 28 -23.93 9.28 1.62
CA ALA A 28 -23.83 10.22 0.50
C ALA A 28 -22.41 10.29 -0.10
N VAL A 29 -21.38 10.24 0.75
CA VAL A 29 -19.97 10.23 0.31
C VAL A 29 -19.64 8.99 -0.53
N LYS A 30 -20.09 7.81 -0.11
CA LYS A 30 -19.88 6.56 -0.87
C LYS A 30 -20.63 6.56 -2.21
N VAL A 31 -21.82 7.16 -2.24
CA VAL A 31 -22.59 7.36 -3.48
C VAL A 31 -21.90 8.37 -4.41
N GLY A 32 -21.30 9.43 -3.85
CA GLY A 32 -20.48 10.39 -4.57
C GLY A 32 -19.29 9.73 -5.27
N LEU A 33 -18.49 8.95 -4.52
CA LEU A 33 -17.37 8.20 -5.07
C LEU A 33 -17.80 7.24 -6.19
N LEU A 34 -18.92 6.55 -6.02
CA LEU A 34 -19.43 5.64 -7.04
C LEU A 34 -19.79 6.36 -8.35
N ARG A 35 -20.32 7.59 -8.27
CA ARG A 35 -20.61 8.44 -9.44
C ARG A 35 -19.37 9.05 -10.05
N GLU A 36 -18.33 9.29 -9.27
CA GLU A 36 -17.05 9.76 -9.78
C GLU A 36 -16.38 8.68 -10.64
N ILE A 37 -16.46 7.42 -10.22
CA ILE A 37 -15.93 6.27 -10.99
C ILE A 37 -16.87 5.92 -12.16
N PHE A 38 -18.18 5.99 -11.96
CA PHE A 38 -19.21 5.63 -12.95
C PHE A 38 -20.27 6.74 -13.07
N PRO A 39 -20.04 7.77 -13.91
CA PRO A 39 -20.94 8.94 -14.02
C PRO A 39 -22.40 8.60 -14.31
N ASP A 40 -22.64 7.62 -15.18
CA ASP A 40 -23.98 7.22 -15.63
C ASP A 40 -24.61 6.09 -14.80
N ILE A 41 -24.00 5.72 -13.66
CA ILE A 41 -24.43 4.54 -12.89
C ILE A 41 -25.89 4.60 -12.42
N ALA A 42 -26.46 5.80 -12.28
CA ALA A 42 -27.85 5.98 -11.91
C ALA A 42 -28.84 5.49 -12.98
N ALA A 43 -28.43 5.43 -14.24
CA ALA A 43 -29.23 4.94 -15.36
C ALA A 43 -29.03 3.43 -15.63
N MET A 44 -28.04 2.80 -14.99
CA MET A 44 -27.67 1.42 -15.24
C MET A 44 -28.63 0.41 -14.58
N PRO A 45 -28.71 -0.83 -15.07
CA PRO A 45 -29.48 -1.90 -14.45
C PRO A 45 -29.00 -2.19 -13.02
N ASP A 46 -29.91 -2.62 -12.14
CA ASP A 46 -29.61 -2.85 -10.72
C ASP A 46 -28.54 -3.94 -10.50
N ASP A 47 -28.47 -4.94 -11.38
CA ASP A 47 -27.39 -5.94 -11.37
C ASP A 47 -26.03 -5.31 -11.64
N PHE A 48 -25.95 -4.39 -12.60
CA PHE A 48 -24.73 -3.65 -12.91
C PHE A 48 -24.34 -2.76 -11.73
N VAL A 49 -25.29 -2.01 -11.16
CA VAL A 49 -25.05 -1.16 -9.99
C VAL A 49 -24.54 -1.99 -8.81
N ALA A 50 -25.19 -3.13 -8.53
CA ALA A 50 -24.77 -4.04 -7.46
C ALA A 50 -23.36 -4.60 -7.70
N ALA A 51 -23.02 -4.95 -8.94
CA ALA A 51 -21.68 -5.41 -9.31
C ALA A 51 -20.63 -4.31 -9.05
N ARG A 52 -20.89 -3.07 -9.49
CA ARG A 52 -19.96 -1.93 -9.31
C ARG A 52 -19.80 -1.51 -7.84
N ILE A 53 -20.83 -1.65 -7.00
CA ILE A 53 -20.71 -1.42 -5.56
C ILE A 53 -19.75 -2.43 -4.91
N LYS A 54 -19.76 -3.68 -5.39
CA LYS A 54 -18.90 -4.75 -4.86
C LYS A 54 -17.51 -4.78 -5.51
N HIS A 55 -17.39 -4.22 -6.70
CA HIS A 55 -16.18 -4.18 -7.50
C HIS A 55 -16.06 -2.80 -8.15
N ALA A 56 -15.71 -1.80 -7.33
CA ALA A 56 -15.44 -0.45 -7.80
C ALA A 56 -14.01 -0.43 -8.36
N GLU A 57 -13.90 -0.41 -9.67
CA GLU A 57 -12.63 -0.35 -10.39
C GLU A 57 -12.08 1.08 -10.29
N ILE A 58 -11.23 1.35 -9.29
CA ILE A 58 -10.57 2.65 -9.11
C ILE A 58 -9.34 2.70 -10.03
N PRO A 59 -9.30 3.57 -11.06
CA PRO A 59 -8.15 3.66 -11.94
C PRO A 59 -6.94 4.22 -11.19
N LEU A 60 -5.83 3.46 -11.17
CA LEU A 60 -4.56 3.92 -10.62
C LEU A 60 -3.80 4.70 -11.69
N LEU A 61 -3.64 6.01 -11.50
CA LEU A 61 -2.96 6.87 -12.48
C LEU A 61 -1.44 6.85 -12.31
N ARG A 62 -0.96 6.95 -11.06
CA ARG A 62 0.45 6.95 -10.68
C ARG A 62 0.58 6.83 -9.15
N THR A 63 1.76 6.45 -8.68
CA THR A 63 2.13 6.53 -7.26
C THR A 63 2.26 8.00 -6.81
N ARG A 64 2.16 8.23 -5.49
CA ARG A 64 2.47 9.53 -4.89
C ARG A 64 4.00 9.77 -4.92
N PRO A 65 4.46 11.03 -4.83
CA PRO A 65 5.88 11.33 -4.77
C PRO A 65 6.59 10.62 -3.61
N ILE A 66 7.87 10.28 -3.78
CA ILE A 66 8.66 9.58 -2.76
C ILE A 66 8.76 10.36 -1.44
N ALA A 67 8.69 11.70 -1.49
CA ALA A 67 8.68 12.54 -0.29
C ALA A 67 7.47 12.31 0.64
N GLU A 68 6.41 11.66 0.13
CA GLU A 68 5.24 11.26 0.91
C GLU A 68 5.27 9.78 1.30
N ALA A 69 6.25 9.01 0.81
CA ALA A 69 6.37 7.59 1.13
C ALA A 69 6.86 7.39 2.56
N ILE A 70 6.37 6.33 3.20
CA ILE A 70 6.75 5.94 4.56
C ILE A 70 7.95 4.99 4.61
N SER A 71 8.37 4.49 3.45
CA SER A 71 9.50 3.58 3.24
C SER A 71 9.88 3.61 1.76
N SER A 72 11.12 3.24 1.47
CA SER A 72 11.69 3.16 0.13
C SER A 72 11.84 1.71 -0.33
N ALA A 73 11.74 1.52 -1.63
CA ALA A 73 12.09 0.29 -2.36
C ALA A 73 13.41 0.52 -3.10
N GLY A 74 14.32 -0.45 -3.07
CA GLY A 74 15.68 -0.27 -3.58
C GLY A 74 16.69 0.07 -2.47
N GLY A 75 17.96 0.27 -2.86
CA GLY A 75 19.03 0.65 -1.94
C GLY A 75 20.38 0.07 -2.35
N ILE A 76 21.26 -0.11 -1.37
CA ILE A 76 22.53 -0.81 -1.50
C ILE A 76 22.24 -2.30 -1.71
N ALA A 77 22.61 -2.82 -2.89
CA ALA A 77 22.43 -4.22 -3.22
C ALA A 77 23.20 -5.14 -2.26
N TRP A 78 22.58 -6.23 -1.84
CA TRP A 78 23.20 -7.24 -0.97
C TRP A 78 24.50 -7.82 -1.53
N SER A 79 24.63 -7.92 -2.87
CA SER A 79 25.86 -8.37 -3.52
C SER A 79 27.05 -7.45 -3.28
N GLY A 80 26.80 -6.16 -3.01
CA GLY A 80 27.80 -5.15 -2.68
C GLY A 80 28.26 -5.18 -1.22
N LEU A 81 27.64 -6.00 -0.38
CA LEU A 81 27.97 -6.17 1.04
C LEU A 81 28.61 -7.53 1.29
N ASP A 82 29.53 -7.58 2.24
CA ASP A 82 29.97 -8.84 2.85
C ASP A 82 29.00 -9.29 3.96
N GLU A 83 29.31 -10.43 4.58
CA GLU A 83 28.53 -11.02 5.67
C GLU A 83 28.42 -10.14 6.92
N ASN A 84 29.31 -9.16 7.06
CA ASN A 84 29.41 -8.25 8.19
C ASN A 84 28.79 -6.88 7.90
N TYR A 85 28.05 -6.75 6.79
CA TYR A 85 27.43 -5.52 6.33
C TYR A 85 28.44 -4.42 5.95
N MET A 86 29.69 -4.78 5.66
CA MET A 86 30.69 -3.85 5.12
C MET A 86 30.55 -3.77 3.59
N LEU A 87 30.70 -2.57 3.03
CA LEU A 87 30.77 -2.36 1.59
C LEU A 87 32.05 -2.98 1.04
N LYS A 88 31.90 -3.96 0.13
CA LYS A 88 33.04 -4.62 -0.54
C LYS A 88 33.91 -3.65 -1.33
N SER A 89 33.30 -2.63 -1.92
CA SER A 89 33.99 -1.63 -2.75
C SER A 89 34.68 -0.54 -1.94
N ILE A 90 34.29 -0.34 -0.68
CA ILE A 90 34.85 0.69 0.20
C ILE A 90 35.03 0.12 1.61
N PRO A 91 36.14 -0.61 1.85
CA PRO A 91 36.42 -1.20 3.15
C PRO A 91 36.41 -0.15 4.28
N GLY A 92 35.88 -0.54 5.43
CA GLY A 92 35.67 0.35 6.58
C GLY A 92 34.35 1.13 6.58
N ILE A 93 33.56 1.07 5.49
CA ILE A 93 32.20 1.63 5.46
C ILE A 93 31.18 0.50 5.54
N PHE A 94 30.19 0.65 6.42
CA PHE A 94 29.14 -0.34 6.66
C PHE A 94 27.76 0.25 6.40
N ALA A 95 26.79 -0.60 6.06
CA ALA A 95 25.43 -0.21 5.76
C ALA A 95 24.40 -0.99 6.60
N ALA A 96 23.33 -0.34 7.04
CA ALA A 96 22.27 -0.96 7.83
C ALA A 96 20.93 -0.25 7.66
N GLY A 97 19.84 -0.96 7.93
CA GLY A 97 18.48 -0.42 7.88
C GLY A 97 17.98 -0.15 6.46
N GLU A 98 17.19 0.91 6.30
CA GLU A 98 16.47 1.20 5.05
C GLU A 98 17.38 1.55 3.87
N MET A 99 18.67 1.84 4.09
CA MET A 99 19.60 2.05 2.98
C MET A 99 19.92 0.76 2.22
N LEU A 100 19.63 -0.41 2.80
CA LEU A 100 19.80 -1.71 2.16
C LEU A 100 18.67 -1.96 1.16
N ASP A 101 18.96 -2.65 0.06
CA ASP A 101 17.96 -3.01 -0.94
C ASP A 101 17.03 -4.12 -0.42
N TRP A 102 16.05 -3.73 0.38
CA TRP A 102 15.03 -4.61 0.95
C TRP A 102 13.73 -3.84 1.22
N GLU A 103 12.61 -4.56 1.20
CA GLU A 103 11.28 -3.98 1.44
C GLU A 103 10.56 -4.68 2.60
N ALA A 104 9.83 -3.90 3.39
CA ALA A 104 9.04 -4.41 4.52
C ALA A 104 7.55 -4.05 4.36
N PRO A 105 6.62 -4.97 4.66
CA PRO A 105 5.23 -4.59 4.85
C PRO A 105 5.09 -3.69 6.09
N THR A 106 4.03 -2.87 6.11
CA THR A 106 3.66 -2.11 7.31
C THR A 106 3.32 -3.06 8.46
N GLY A 107 3.52 -2.61 9.71
CA GLY A 107 3.30 -3.42 10.91
C GLY A 107 4.54 -3.60 11.79
N GLY A 108 5.54 -2.73 11.66
CA GLY A 108 6.74 -2.73 12.50
C GLY A 108 7.94 -3.53 11.94
N TYR A 109 7.80 -4.15 10.77
CA TYR A 109 8.87 -4.93 10.14
C TYR A 109 10.07 -4.07 9.75
N LEU A 110 9.84 -2.87 9.17
CA LEU A 110 10.90 -1.92 8.83
C LEU A 110 11.78 -1.60 10.04
N LEU A 111 11.15 -1.21 11.16
CA LEU A 111 11.87 -0.88 12.39
C LEU A 111 12.62 -2.10 12.95
N THR A 112 11.99 -3.27 12.95
CA THR A 112 12.61 -4.52 13.41
C THR A 112 13.91 -4.81 12.63
N ALA A 113 13.86 -4.73 11.31
CA ALA A 113 15.03 -4.96 10.47
C ALA A 113 16.08 -3.85 10.60
N CYS A 114 15.69 -2.59 10.72
CA CYS A 114 16.63 -1.49 11.00
C CYS A 114 17.41 -1.73 12.29
N PHE A 115 16.75 -2.17 13.36
CA PHE A 115 17.44 -2.49 14.61
C PHE A 115 18.31 -3.75 14.51
N ALA A 116 17.82 -4.79 13.84
CA ALA A 116 18.57 -6.05 13.68
C ALA A 116 19.84 -5.86 12.84
N THR A 117 19.71 -5.20 11.68
CA THR A 117 20.84 -4.92 10.78
C THR A 117 21.79 -3.89 11.38
N GLY A 118 21.28 -2.89 12.11
CA GLY A 118 22.12 -1.95 12.86
C GLY A 118 23.00 -2.66 13.90
N LYS A 119 22.44 -3.62 14.64
CA LYS A 119 23.20 -4.46 15.57
C LYS A 119 24.24 -5.33 14.84
N ALA A 120 23.88 -5.92 13.70
CA ALA A 120 24.78 -6.78 12.93
C ALA A 120 25.96 -5.99 12.35
N ALA A 121 25.70 -4.84 11.72
CA ALA A 121 26.74 -3.95 11.20
C ALA A 121 27.67 -3.44 12.31
N ALA A 122 27.12 -3.06 13.47
CA ALA A 122 27.94 -2.64 14.62
C ALA A 122 28.88 -3.76 15.11
N LYS A 123 28.43 -5.01 15.09
CA LYS A 123 29.29 -6.17 15.41
C LYS A 123 30.41 -6.31 14.37
N GLY A 124 30.09 -6.21 13.08
CA GLY A 124 31.07 -6.24 11.99
C GLY A 124 32.12 -5.13 12.10
N MET A 125 31.70 -3.91 12.50
CA MET A 125 32.63 -2.80 12.75
C MET A 125 33.61 -3.10 13.88
N ALA A 126 33.15 -3.69 14.99
CA ALA A 126 34.02 -4.02 16.13
C ALA A 126 35.09 -5.05 15.73
N GLU A 127 34.69 -6.13 15.05
CA GLU A 127 35.61 -7.16 14.55
C GLU A 127 36.62 -6.58 13.55
N TRP A 128 36.18 -5.67 12.66
CA TRP A 128 37.05 -5.00 11.71
C TRP A 128 38.12 -4.12 12.39
N LEU A 129 37.73 -3.36 13.42
CA LEU A 129 38.64 -2.49 14.17
C LEU A 129 39.66 -3.29 15.00
N GLU A 130 39.24 -4.42 15.58
CA GLU A 130 40.12 -5.32 16.33
C GLU A 130 41.12 -6.04 15.41
N GLY A 131 40.70 -6.45 14.20
CA GLY A 131 41.58 -7.08 13.21
C GLY A 131 42.47 -6.12 12.42
N SER A 132 42.21 -4.80 12.50
CA SER A 132 43.01 -3.75 11.86
C SER A 132 44.09 -3.15 12.78
N ALA A 133 44.14 -3.58 14.04
CA ALA A 133 45.18 -3.24 15.02
C ALA A 133 46.34 -4.24 14.97
#